data_AF-A0A7V1W0S8-F1
#
_entry.id   AF-A0A7V1W0S8-F1
#
_cell.length_a   1.000
_cell.length_b   1.000
_cell.length_c   1.000
_cell.angle_alpha   90.00
_cell.angle_beta   90.00
_cell.angle_gamma   90.00
#
_symmetry.space_group_name_H-M   'P 1'
#
loop_
_entity.id
_entity.type
_entity.pdbx_description
1 polymer ?
#
loop_
_entity_poly.entity_id
_entity_poly.type
_entity_poly.pdbx_seq_one_letter_code
_entity_poly.pdbx_strand_id
1 'polypeptide(L)'
;MAGNGTVLARYYDALTPQERLVLLLQARARGDEREEERLLRSCLRRHYSMREEAFTVRVMMLEGIVWALHWDLGRWLAQLRLLDTVRRLVANPAAELLRLLSWPEAERAELAHLAELCAADALWQEQALVVDDLLDALWGRLMGEAQVVWTAFGEFCRQELGLAPEVVLSALPHGQNLLDLVQEHLSDVLNQNRAEPEPVPPGAEPERARRAAYRDLLLAAWRCAVPEPTSEPMPR
;
A
#
# COMPACT_ATOMS: atom_id res chain seq x y z
N MET A 1 7.57 48.68 -50.44
CA MET A 1 6.27 48.08 -50.03
C MET A 1 6.42 47.52 -48.64
N ALA A 2 6.12 48.32 -47.62
CA ALA A 2 6.08 47.91 -46.23
C ALA A 2 4.64 48.12 -45.74
N GLY A 3 4.01 47.13 -45.08
CA GLY A 3 2.80 47.46 -44.31
C GLY A 3 1.78 46.38 -43.93
N ASN A 4 1.81 45.15 -44.47
CA ASN A 4 0.73 44.17 -44.14
C ASN A 4 1.15 43.01 -43.22
N GLY A 5 2.44 42.81 -42.95
CA GLY A 5 2.92 41.68 -42.15
C GLY A 5 2.51 41.74 -40.67
N THR A 6 2.33 42.95 -40.11
CA THR A 6 2.00 43.17 -38.69
C THR A 6 0.52 42.96 -38.36
N VAL A 7 -0.38 43.11 -39.34
CA VAL A 7 -1.83 42.91 -39.12
C VAL A 7 -2.17 41.42 -39.06
N LEU A 8 -1.57 40.61 -39.95
CA LEU A 8 -1.76 39.15 -39.96
C LEU A 8 -1.18 38.47 -38.72
N ALA A 9 -0.07 38.99 -38.19
CA ALA A 9 0.58 38.47 -36.99
C ALA A 9 -0.38 38.31 -35.79
N ARG A 10 -1.35 39.23 -35.65
CA ARG A 10 -2.33 39.25 -34.55
C ARG A 10 -3.35 38.13 -34.60
N TYR A 11 -3.58 37.53 -35.77
CA TYR A 11 -4.60 36.48 -35.92
C TYR A 11 -4.03 35.08 -35.65
N TYR A 12 -2.72 34.88 -35.70
CA TYR A 12 -2.13 33.57 -35.43
C TYR A 12 -2.28 33.13 -33.97
N ASP A 13 -2.34 34.08 -33.04
CA ASP A 13 -2.55 33.80 -31.62
C ASP A 13 -3.97 33.27 -31.34
N ALA A 14 -4.93 33.57 -32.23
CA ALA A 14 -6.32 33.12 -32.13
C ALA A 14 -6.56 31.75 -32.80
N LEU A 15 -5.59 31.21 -33.55
CA LEU A 15 -5.74 29.92 -34.21
C LEU A 15 -5.73 28.78 -33.20
N THR A 16 -6.70 27.86 -33.35
CA THR A 16 -6.67 26.57 -32.67
C THR A 16 -5.47 25.73 -33.15
N PRO A 17 -5.02 24.73 -32.36
CA PRO A 17 -3.96 23.82 -32.80
C PRO A 17 -4.26 23.15 -34.15
N GLN A 18 -5.53 22.79 -34.39
CA GLN A 18 -5.96 22.13 -35.62
C GLN A 18 -5.91 23.06 -36.83
N GLU A 19 -6.40 24.30 -36.73
CA GLU A 19 -6.34 25.28 -37.83
C GLU A 19 -4.90 25.65 -38.18
N ARG A 20 -4.04 25.78 -37.16
CA ARG A 20 -2.61 26.05 -37.36
C ARG A 20 -1.91 24.89 -38.08
N LEU A 21 -2.25 23.64 -37.75
CA LEU A 21 -1.73 22.45 -38.45
C LEU A 21 -2.12 22.46 -39.92
N VAL A 22 -3.39 22.76 -40.25
CA VAL A 22 -3.86 22.84 -41.64
C VAL A 22 -3.11 23.92 -42.42
N LEU A 23 -2.95 25.12 -41.84
CA LEU A 23 -2.20 26.21 -42.48
C LEU A 23 -0.71 25.88 -42.66
N LEU A 24 -0.11 25.18 -41.70
CA LEU A 24 1.28 24.73 -41.79
C LEU A 24 1.49 23.77 -42.96
N LEU A 25 0.58 22.80 -43.12
CA LEU A 25 0.63 21.85 -44.24
C LEU A 25 0.43 22.56 -45.60
N GLN A 26 -0.45 23.54 -45.66
CA GLN A 26 -0.66 24.36 -46.87
C GLN A 26 0.54 25.25 -47.20
N ALA A 27 1.22 25.81 -46.19
CA ALA A 27 2.47 26.56 -46.38
C ALA A 27 3.57 25.65 -46.96
N ARG A 28 3.75 24.46 -46.38
CA ARG A 28 4.69 23.44 -46.88
C ARG A 28 4.40 23.00 -48.30
N ALA A 29 3.15 22.72 -48.63
CA ALA A 29 2.75 22.31 -49.99
C ALA A 29 3.07 23.38 -51.06
N ARG A 30 3.18 24.65 -50.66
CA ARG A 30 3.53 25.79 -51.53
C ARG A 30 5.01 26.17 -51.49
N GLY A 31 5.81 25.55 -50.62
CA GLY A 31 7.20 25.95 -50.38
C GLY A 31 7.35 27.31 -49.69
N ASP A 32 6.34 27.77 -48.94
CA ASP A 32 6.38 29.06 -48.23
C ASP A 32 6.99 28.90 -46.84
N GLU A 33 8.33 28.84 -46.79
CA GLU A 33 9.11 28.67 -45.56
C GLU A 33 8.88 29.82 -44.54
N ARG A 34 8.58 31.03 -45.02
CA ARG A 34 8.34 32.20 -44.16
C ARG A 34 7.01 32.13 -43.43
N GLU A 35 5.99 31.57 -44.06
CA GLU A 35 4.70 31.32 -43.43
C GLU A 35 4.78 30.16 -42.44
N GLU A 36 5.49 29.09 -42.80
CA GLU A 36 5.80 27.98 -41.90
C GLU A 36 6.51 28.46 -40.62
N GLU A 37 7.57 29.27 -40.75
CA GLU A 37 8.29 29.79 -39.58
C GLU A 37 7.40 30.68 -38.69
N ARG A 38 6.52 31.49 -39.28
CA ARG A 38 5.56 32.33 -38.53
C ARG A 38 4.52 31.50 -37.78
N LEU A 39 3.98 30.45 -38.40
CA LEU A 39 3.05 29.51 -37.77
C LEU A 39 3.72 28.77 -36.61
N LEU A 40 4.98 28.33 -36.77
CA LEU A 40 5.72 27.66 -35.71
C LEU A 40 6.08 28.61 -34.54
N ARG A 41 6.45 29.86 -34.84
CA ARG A 41 6.78 30.86 -33.80
C ARG A 41 5.56 31.36 -33.03
N SER A 42 4.39 31.41 -33.66
CA SER A 42 3.12 31.82 -33.03
C SER A 42 2.43 30.71 -32.24
N CYS A 43 2.98 29.49 -32.24
CA CYS A 43 2.52 28.45 -31.32
C CYS A 43 2.65 28.93 -29.86
N LEU A 44 1.53 28.87 -29.13
CA LEU A 44 1.50 29.20 -27.70
C LEU A 44 2.52 28.35 -26.95
N ARG A 45 3.61 28.98 -26.51
CA ARG A 45 4.59 28.34 -25.64
C ARG A 45 4.01 28.31 -24.24
N ARG A 46 3.65 27.12 -23.76
CA ARG A 46 3.31 26.94 -22.36
C ARG A 46 4.58 26.63 -21.59
N HIS A 47 4.75 27.29 -20.45
CA HIS A 47 5.74 26.85 -19.48
C HIS A 47 5.23 25.54 -18.88
N TYR A 48 5.93 24.46 -19.22
CA TYR A 48 5.70 23.18 -18.58
C TYR A 48 6.51 23.14 -17.28
N SER A 49 5.82 22.97 -16.16
CA SER A 49 6.43 22.61 -14.89
C SER A 49 6.18 21.13 -14.67
N MET A 50 7.23 20.33 -14.66
CA MET A 50 7.16 18.94 -14.22
C MET A 50 7.53 18.87 -12.75
N ARG A 51 6.95 17.92 -12.02
CA ARG A 51 7.52 17.51 -10.74
C ARG A 51 8.86 16.85 -11.00
N GLU A 52 9.76 16.93 -10.04
CA GLU A 52 11.02 16.17 -10.12
C GLU A 52 10.69 14.68 -10.34
N GLU A 53 11.24 14.11 -11.42
CA GLU A 53 10.95 12.75 -11.84
C GLU A 53 11.37 11.75 -10.76
N ALA A 54 12.57 11.92 -10.21
CA ALA A 54 13.09 11.09 -9.14
C ALA A 54 12.19 11.09 -7.89
N PHE A 55 11.62 12.26 -7.52
CA PHE A 55 10.65 12.35 -6.43
C PHE A 55 9.37 11.58 -6.76
N THR A 56 8.82 11.78 -7.95
CA THR A 56 7.57 11.13 -8.37
C THR A 56 7.72 9.61 -8.39
N VAL A 57 8.83 9.10 -8.93
CA VAL A 57 9.12 7.66 -8.95
C VAL A 57 9.28 7.11 -7.53
N ARG A 58 9.97 7.81 -6.62
CA ARG A 58 10.11 7.38 -5.22
C ARG A 58 8.76 7.27 -4.50
N VAL A 59 7.84 8.21 -4.72
CA VAL A 59 6.50 8.15 -4.14
C VAL A 59 5.73 6.94 -4.67
N MET A 60 5.72 6.73 -5.99
CA MET A 60 5.05 5.58 -6.61
C MET A 60 5.59 4.24 -6.08
N MET A 61 6.89 4.17 -5.81
CA MET A 61 7.51 2.95 -5.29
C MET A 61 7.22 2.72 -3.82
N LEU A 62 7.17 3.77 -3.02
CA LEU A 62 6.75 3.65 -1.64
C LEU A 62 5.31 3.14 -1.56
N GLU A 63 4.42 3.65 -2.41
CA GLU A 63 3.06 3.12 -2.56
C GLU A 63 3.08 1.65 -2.98
N GLY A 64 3.90 1.27 -3.96
CA GLY A 64 4.06 -0.13 -4.38
C GLY A 64 4.53 -1.06 -3.25
N ILE A 65 5.48 -0.60 -2.42
CA ILE A 65 5.93 -1.33 -1.23
C ILE A 65 4.79 -1.50 -0.23
N VAL A 66 4.00 -0.45 0.04
CA VAL A 66 2.86 -0.55 0.94
C VAL A 66 1.78 -1.50 0.40
N TRP A 67 1.56 -1.52 -0.91
CA TRP A 67 0.66 -2.52 -1.53
C TRP A 67 1.15 -3.95 -1.35
N ALA A 68 2.45 -4.20 -1.55
CA ALA A 68 3.04 -5.52 -1.32
C ALA A 68 2.91 -5.93 0.16
N LEU A 69 3.20 -5.00 1.08
CA LEU A 69 3.01 -5.19 2.51
C LEU A 69 1.55 -5.51 2.84
N HIS A 70 0.60 -4.80 2.24
CA HIS A 70 -0.83 -5.04 2.44
C HIS A 70 -1.21 -6.48 2.02
N TRP A 71 -0.64 -6.98 0.94
CA TRP A 71 -0.86 -8.35 0.48
C TRP A 71 -0.29 -9.39 1.45
N ASP A 72 0.98 -9.22 1.82
CA ASP A 72 1.68 -10.18 2.66
C ASP A 72 1.18 -10.15 4.11
N LEU A 73 1.21 -8.98 4.73
CA LEU A 73 0.79 -8.79 6.11
C LEU A 73 -0.72 -8.94 6.25
N GLY A 74 -1.51 -8.39 5.32
CA GLY A 74 -2.97 -8.51 5.34
C GLY A 74 -3.44 -9.96 5.28
N ARG A 75 -2.75 -10.83 4.51
CA ARG A 75 -3.02 -12.26 4.51
C ARG A 75 -2.86 -12.88 5.90
N TRP A 76 -1.76 -12.58 6.60
CA TRP A 76 -1.50 -13.13 7.93
C TRP A 76 -2.51 -12.61 8.96
N LEU A 77 -2.79 -11.30 8.94
CA LEU A 77 -3.79 -10.68 9.81
C LEU A 77 -5.19 -11.24 9.58
N ALA A 78 -5.57 -11.49 8.33
CA ALA A 78 -6.85 -12.13 8.01
C ALA A 78 -6.94 -13.56 8.57
N GLN A 79 -5.84 -14.32 8.54
CA GLN A 79 -5.81 -15.66 9.14
C GLN A 79 -5.86 -15.63 10.66
N LEU A 80 -5.18 -14.68 11.31
CA LEU A 80 -5.30 -14.46 12.76
C LEU A 80 -6.74 -14.12 13.13
N ARG A 81 -7.39 -13.20 12.41
CA ARG A 81 -8.81 -12.87 12.62
C ARG A 81 -9.74 -14.07 12.44
N LEU A 82 -9.45 -14.94 11.48
CA LEU A 82 -10.20 -16.18 11.29
C LEU A 82 -10.01 -17.12 12.48
N LEU A 83 -8.78 -17.33 12.95
CA LEU A 83 -8.50 -18.18 14.13
C LEU A 83 -9.20 -17.64 15.38
N ASP A 84 -9.17 -16.33 15.60
CA ASP A 84 -9.88 -15.67 16.70
C ASP A 84 -11.40 -15.89 16.61
N THR A 85 -11.96 -15.84 15.40
CA THR A 85 -13.38 -16.16 15.16
C THR A 85 -13.69 -17.63 15.43
N VAL A 86 -12.83 -18.55 14.99
CA VAL A 86 -12.98 -19.99 15.28
C VAL A 86 -12.90 -20.23 16.79
N ARG A 87 -11.98 -19.57 17.48
CA ARG A 87 -11.83 -19.69 18.93
C ARG A 87 -13.09 -19.23 19.66
N ARG A 88 -13.66 -18.08 19.28
CA ARG A 88 -14.95 -17.61 19.81
C ARG A 88 -16.08 -18.59 19.52
N LEU A 89 -16.12 -19.17 18.32
CA LEU A 89 -17.13 -20.15 17.92
C LEU A 89 -17.02 -21.43 18.76
N VAL A 90 -15.81 -21.91 19.05
CA VAL A 90 -15.59 -23.08 19.90
C VAL A 90 -15.97 -22.79 21.35
N ALA A 91 -15.60 -21.61 21.87
CA ALA A 91 -15.89 -21.22 23.24
C ALA A 91 -17.39 -20.94 23.49
N ASN A 92 -18.08 -20.34 22.51
CA ASN A 92 -19.50 -20.01 22.60
C ASN A 92 -20.16 -20.01 21.21
N PRO A 93 -20.58 -21.18 20.70
CA PRO A 93 -21.06 -21.31 19.34
C PRO A 93 -22.33 -20.52 19.07
N ALA A 94 -23.30 -20.47 20.00
CA ALA A 94 -24.49 -19.64 19.78
C ALA A 94 -24.16 -18.16 19.71
N ALA A 95 -23.41 -17.62 20.69
CA ALA A 95 -23.14 -16.19 20.70
C ALA A 95 -22.42 -15.75 19.42
N GLU A 96 -21.47 -16.56 18.96
CA GLU A 96 -20.71 -16.23 17.75
C GLU A 96 -21.52 -16.45 16.47
N LEU A 97 -22.34 -17.51 16.37
CA LEU A 97 -23.25 -17.67 15.23
C LEU A 97 -24.27 -16.54 15.16
N LEU A 98 -24.83 -16.11 16.29
CA LEU A 98 -25.74 -14.95 16.37
C LEU A 98 -25.05 -13.64 15.97
N ARG A 99 -23.74 -13.52 16.22
CA ARG A 99 -22.94 -12.36 15.80
C ARG A 99 -22.67 -12.36 14.30
N LEU A 100 -22.36 -13.52 13.73
CA LEU A 100 -21.97 -13.67 12.32
C LEU A 100 -23.18 -13.70 11.38
N LEU A 101 -24.26 -14.33 11.81
CA LEU A 101 -25.46 -14.54 11.02
C LEU A 101 -26.47 -13.51 11.50
N SER A 102 -26.81 -12.55 10.63
CA SER A 102 -27.78 -11.48 10.88
C SER A 102 -29.22 -12.04 11.00
N TRP A 103 -29.45 -12.97 11.93
CA TRP A 103 -30.68 -13.75 12.00
C TRP A 103 -31.86 -12.99 12.63
N PRO A 104 -33.11 -13.27 12.21
CA PRO A 104 -34.33 -12.77 12.83
C PRO A 104 -34.47 -13.22 14.30
N GLU A 105 -35.11 -12.40 15.12
CA GLU A 105 -35.20 -12.58 16.59
C GLU A 105 -35.82 -13.90 17.03
N ALA A 106 -36.77 -14.45 16.26
CA ALA A 106 -37.37 -15.76 16.53
C ALA A 106 -36.35 -16.91 16.39
N GLU A 107 -35.50 -16.86 15.37
CA GLU A 107 -34.44 -17.87 15.16
C GLU A 107 -33.35 -17.73 16.24
N ARG A 108 -33.11 -16.52 16.74
CA ARG A 108 -32.12 -16.28 17.81
C ARG A 108 -32.44 -17.00 19.12
N ALA A 109 -33.72 -17.03 19.50
CA ALA A 109 -34.16 -17.67 20.74
C ALA A 109 -33.99 -19.20 20.68
N GLU A 110 -34.25 -19.80 19.52
CA GLU A 110 -34.11 -21.25 19.30
C GLU A 110 -32.63 -21.68 19.36
N LEU A 111 -31.74 -20.89 18.75
CA LEU A 111 -30.29 -21.15 18.80
C LEU A 111 -29.67 -20.96 20.19
N ALA A 112 -30.12 -19.95 20.94
CA ALA A 112 -29.66 -19.75 22.30
C ALA A 112 -29.97 -20.98 23.17
N HIS A 113 -31.16 -21.56 23.01
CA HIS A 113 -31.55 -22.78 23.71
C HIS A 113 -30.71 -24.00 23.30
N LEU A 114 -30.47 -24.18 22.00
CA LEU A 114 -29.63 -25.29 21.50
C LEU A 114 -28.19 -25.19 21.99
N ALA A 115 -27.63 -24.00 22.12
CA ALA A 115 -26.27 -23.85 22.63
C ALA A 115 -26.15 -24.05 24.14
N GLU A 116 -27.18 -23.71 24.93
CA GLU A 116 -27.21 -24.10 26.35
C GLU A 116 -27.16 -25.63 26.50
N LEU A 117 -27.85 -26.36 25.62
CA LEU A 117 -27.82 -27.82 25.61
C LEU A 117 -26.44 -28.37 25.20
N CYS A 118 -25.78 -27.78 24.19
CA CYS A 118 -24.44 -28.19 23.78
C CYS A 118 -23.37 -27.86 24.82
N ALA A 119 -23.45 -26.70 25.49
CA ALA A 119 -22.48 -26.28 26.51
C ALA A 119 -22.54 -27.15 27.78
N ALA A 120 -23.67 -27.81 28.04
CA ALA A 120 -23.87 -28.72 29.16
C ALA A 120 -23.30 -30.13 28.93
N ASP A 121 -22.85 -30.46 27.72
CA ASP A 121 -22.33 -31.77 27.36
C ASP A 121 -20.82 -31.86 27.65
N ALA A 122 -20.44 -32.73 28.58
CA ALA A 122 -19.05 -32.94 29.01
C ALA A 122 -18.12 -33.36 27.85
N LEU A 123 -18.66 -33.99 26.80
CA LEU A 123 -17.89 -34.36 25.61
C LEU A 123 -17.37 -33.13 24.85
N TRP A 124 -18.11 -32.01 24.86
CA TRP A 124 -17.66 -30.76 24.24
C TRP A 124 -16.52 -30.12 25.02
N GLN A 125 -16.49 -30.25 26.35
CA GLN A 125 -15.43 -29.68 27.19
C GLN A 125 -14.07 -30.35 26.95
N GLU A 126 -14.02 -31.68 26.84
CA GLU A 126 -12.78 -32.39 26.55
C GLU A 126 -12.25 -32.11 25.13
N GLN A 127 -13.15 -32.03 24.14
CA GLN A 127 -12.75 -31.71 22.77
C GLN A 127 -12.30 -30.25 22.62
N ALA A 128 -12.89 -29.32 23.37
CA ALA A 128 -12.49 -27.90 23.34
C ALA A 128 -11.04 -27.69 23.77
N LEU A 129 -10.54 -28.42 24.77
CA LEU A 129 -9.14 -28.30 25.23
C LEU A 129 -8.13 -28.69 24.14
N VAL A 130 -8.37 -29.79 23.43
CA VAL A 130 -7.49 -30.23 22.33
C VAL A 130 -7.51 -29.23 21.18
N VAL A 131 -8.67 -28.64 20.91
CA VAL A 131 -8.82 -27.60 19.87
C VAL A 131 -8.08 -26.33 20.29
N ASP A 132 -8.16 -25.92 21.55
CA ASP A 132 -7.48 -24.71 22.05
C ASP A 132 -5.95 -24.81 21.92
N ASP A 133 -5.34 -25.94 22.31
CA ASP A 133 -3.89 -26.13 22.16
C ASP A 133 -3.44 -26.04 20.68
N LEU A 134 -4.24 -26.61 19.78
CA LEU A 134 -3.98 -26.52 18.34
C LEU A 134 -4.12 -25.08 17.83
N LEU A 135 -5.17 -24.36 18.27
CA LEU A 135 -5.39 -22.96 17.90
C LEU A 135 -4.28 -22.06 18.43
N ASP A 136 -3.76 -22.30 19.62
CA ASP A 136 -2.61 -21.57 20.18
C ASP A 136 -1.32 -21.81 19.39
N ALA A 137 -1.05 -23.07 19.03
CA ALA A 137 0.11 -23.39 18.20
C ALA A 137 0.03 -22.71 16.82
N LEU A 138 -1.15 -22.72 16.20
CA LEU A 138 -1.38 -22.03 14.92
C LEU A 138 -1.28 -20.52 15.08
N TRP A 139 -1.87 -19.96 16.13
CA TRP A 139 -1.81 -18.53 16.44
C TRP A 139 -0.36 -18.06 16.58
N GLY A 140 0.42 -18.73 17.43
CA GLY A 140 1.83 -18.39 17.65
C GLY A 140 2.65 -18.43 16.37
N ARG A 141 2.41 -19.42 15.49
CA ARG A 141 3.07 -19.49 14.19
C ARG A 141 2.70 -18.32 13.29
N LEU A 142 1.41 -18.03 13.11
CA LEU A 142 0.94 -16.94 12.25
C LEU A 142 1.38 -15.57 12.77
N MET A 143 1.34 -15.40 14.09
CA MET A 143 1.83 -14.21 14.79
C MET A 143 3.31 -13.98 14.50
N GLY A 144 4.14 -15.03 14.56
CA GLY A 144 5.55 -14.98 14.19
C GLY A 144 5.77 -14.52 12.75
N GLU A 145 5.00 -15.03 11.78
CA GLU A 145 5.10 -14.60 10.38
C GLU A 145 4.71 -13.11 10.20
N ALA A 146 3.61 -12.68 10.82
CA ALA A 146 3.16 -11.30 10.78
C ALA A 146 4.20 -10.35 11.41
N GLN A 147 4.79 -10.75 12.54
CA GLN A 147 5.82 -10.00 13.24
C GLN A 147 7.11 -9.87 12.41
N VAL A 148 7.53 -10.92 11.70
CA VAL A 148 8.69 -10.87 10.80
C VAL A 148 8.49 -9.79 9.73
N VAL A 149 7.34 -9.80 9.05
CA VAL A 149 7.01 -8.84 7.99
C VAL A 149 6.91 -7.42 8.53
N TRP A 150 6.15 -7.22 9.61
CA TRP A 150 5.98 -5.90 10.24
C TRP A 150 7.32 -5.31 10.71
N THR A 151 8.16 -6.12 11.35
CA THR A 151 9.42 -5.65 11.90
C THR A 151 10.42 -5.31 10.80
N ALA A 152 10.50 -6.13 9.75
CA ALA A 152 11.33 -5.83 8.57
C ALA A 152 10.90 -4.52 7.88
N PHE A 153 9.59 -4.29 7.74
CA PHE A 153 9.05 -3.02 7.22
C PHE A 153 9.39 -1.83 8.13
N GLY A 154 9.25 -1.98 9.45
CA GLY A 154 9.62 -0.95 10.40
C GLY A 154 11.10 -0.58 10.35
N GLU A 155 11.99 -1.56 10.16
CA GLU A 155 13.42 -1.30 9.92
C GLU A 155 13.66 -0.54 8.63
N PHE A 156 13.03 -0.98 7.54
CA PHE A 156 13.10 -0.30 6.25
C PHE A 156 12.68 1.19 6.38
N CYS A 157 11.52 1.47 6.97
CA CYS A 157 11.04 2.84 7.14
C CYS A 157 12.01 3.72 7.94
N ARG A 158 12.56 3.19 9.04
CA ARG A 158 13.49 3.95 9.88
C ARG A 158 14.83 4.19 9.20
N GLN A 159 15.37 3.19 8.49
CA GLN A 159 16.69 3.28 7.86
C GLN A 159 16.67 4.12 6.58
N GLU A 160 15.68 3.92 5.72
CA GLU A 160 15.66 4.54 4.38
C GLU A 160 14.83 5.82 4.33
N LEU A 161 13.80 5.95 5.18
CA LEU A 161 12.90 7.11 5.19
C LEU A 161 13.08 7.99 6.42
N GLY A 162 13.74 7.50 7.48
CA GLY A 162 13.85 8.20 8.75
C GLY A 162 12.51 8.37 9.48
N LEU A 163 11.51 7.55 9.14
CA LEU A 163 10.14 7.65 9.67
C LEU A 163 9.73 6.36 10.37
N ALA A 164 8.83 6.48 11.34
CA ALA A 164 8.14 5.33 11.91
C ALA A 164 7.18 4.69 10.88
N PRO A 165 7.00 3.37 10.88
CA PRO A 165 6.14 2.68 9.90
C PRO A 165 4.68 3.16 9.97
N GLU A 166 4.19 3.54 11.15
CA GLU A 166 2.83 4.06 11.33
C GLU A 166 2.65 5.41 10.62
N VAL A 167 3.67 6.28 10.67
CA VAL A 167 3.65 7.57 9.96
C VAL A 167 3.58 7.33 8.45
N VAL A 168 4.41 6.41 7.94
CA VAL A 168 4.41 6.04 6.51
C VAL A 168 3.06 5.50 6.07
N LEU A 169 2.47 4.57 6.82
CA LEU A 169 1.17 4.00 6.50
C LEU A 169 0.03 5.02 6.58
N SER A 170 0.05 5.90 7.58
CA SER A 170 -0.97 6.95 7.71
C SER A 170 -0.93 7.99 6.58
N ALA A 171 0.25 8.19 5.98
CA ALA A 171 0.46 9.16 4.90
C ALA A 171 0.06 8.63 3.51
N LEU A 172 -0.13 7.32 3.35
CA LEU A 172 -0.38 6.69 2.05
C LEU A 172 -1.81 6.18 1.90
N PRO A 173 -2.35 6.19 0.66
CA PRO A 173 -3.63 5.56 0.37
C PRO A 173 -3.64 4.09 0.84
N HIS A 174 -4.73 3.67 1.47
CA HIS A 174 -4.94 2.30 1.99
C HIS A 174 -4.04 1.87 3.15
N GLY A 175 -3.04 2.66 3.55
CA GLY A 175 -2.18 2.34 4.68
C GLY A 175 -2.91 2.40 6.02
N GLN A 176 -3.93 3.25 6.15
CA GLN A 176 -4.75 3.32 7.38
C GLN A 176 -5.47 2.00 7.69
N ASN A 177 -6.09 1.36 6.69
CA ASN A 177 -6.78 0.09 6.90
C ASN A 177 -5.83 -1.01 7.40
N LEU A 178 -4.60 -1.03 6.87
CA LEU A 178 -3.58 -1.96 7.33
C LEU A 178 -3.14 -1.64 8.75
N LEU A 179 -2.95 -0.35 9.06
CA LEU A 179 -2.57 0.10 10.38
C LEU A 179 -3.61 -0.28 11.44
N ASP A 180 -4.90 -0.16 11.11
CA ASP A 180 -6.00 -0.57 12.01
C ASP A 180 -5.94 -2.08 12.30
N LEU A 181 -5.71 -2.92 11.28
CA LEU A 181 -5.57 -4.38 11.45
C LEU A 181 -4.31 -4.75 12.25
N VAL A 182 -3.20 -4.03 12.04
CA VAL A 182 -1.97 -4.19 12.82
C VAL A 182 -2.23 -3.79 14.27
N GLN A 183 -2.96 -2.70 14.53
CA GLN A 183 -3.31 -2.29 15.89
C GLN A 183 -4.23 -3.31 16.58
N GLU A 184 -5.16 -3.92 15.85
CA GLU A 184 -6.08 -4.94 16.37
C GLU A 184 -5.34 -6.20 16.84
N HIS A 185 -4.39 -6.70 16.05
CA HIS A 185 -3.79 -8.02 16.29
C HIS A 185 -2.33 -7.99 16.76
N LEU A 186 -1.61 -6.88 16.53
CA LEU A 186 -0.18 -6.73 16.82
C LEU A 186 0.09 -5.62 17.84
N SER A 187 -0.88 -5.20 18.64
CA SER A 187 -0.72 -4.12 19.63
C SER A 187 0.47 -4.34 20.58
N ASP A 188 0.66 -5.57 21.06
CA ASP A 188 1.81 -5.92 21.90
C ASP A 188 3.14 -5.78 21.16
N VAL A 189 3.18 -6.21 19.90
CA VAL A 189 4.37 -6.07 19.02
C VAL A 189 4.64 -4.59 18.70
N LEU A 190 3.60 -3.78 18.51
CA LEU A 190 3.72 -2.33 18.34
C LEU A 190 4.36 -1.69 19.57
N ASN A 191 3.92 -2.09 20.76
CA ASN A 191 4.47 -1.60 22.02
C ASN A 191 5.93 -2.02 22.19
N GLN A 192 6.27 -3.27 21.85
CA GLN A 192 7.65 -3.78 21.89
C GLN A 192 8.57 -3.05 20.89
N ASN A 193 8.10 -2.74 19.69
CA ASN A 193 8.89 -2.02 18.67
C ASN A 193 9.16 -0.55 19.02
N ARG A 194 8.41 0.03 19.96
CA ARG A 194 8.67 1.37 20.51
C ARG A 194 9.71 1.33 21.63
N ALA A 195 9.86 0.20 22.30
CA ALA A 195 10.92 -0.01 23.27
C ALA A 195 12.26 -0.25 22.55
N GLU A 196 13.37 0.01 23.25
CA GLU A 196 14.69 -0.37 22.75
C GLU A 196 14.72 -1.88 22.44
N PRO A 197 15.41 -2.31 21.36
CA PRO A 197 15.38 -3.69 20.93
C PRO A 197 15.95 -4.59 22.04
N GLU A 198 15.08 -5.39 22.66
CA GLU A 198 15.51 -6.40 23.60
C GLU A 198 16.46 -7.40 22.91
N PRO A 199 17.47 -7.92 23.62
CA PRO A 199 18.37 -8.93 23.09
C PRO A 199 17.56 -10.16 22.67
N VAL A 200 17.64 -10.47 21.37
CA VAL A 200 16.91 -11.59 20.76
C VAL A 200 17.28 -12.90 21.48
N PRO A 201 16.30 -13.68 21.96
CA PRO A 201 16.57 -14.90 22.70
C PRO A 201 17.37 -15.91 21.86
N PRO A 202 18.28 -16.69 22.48
CA PRO A 202 18.98 -17.77 21.82
C PRO A 202 17.97 -18.82 21.31
N GLY A 203 17.85 -18.97 20.00
CA GLY A 203 16.86 -19.82 19.33
C GLY A 203 16.11 -19.16 18.17
N ALA A 204 16.04 -17.82 18.13
CA ALA A 204 15.34 -17.08 17.06
C ALA A 204 16.22 -16.80 15.82
N GLU A 205 17.18 -17.68 15.51
CA GLU A 205 18.04 -17.55 14.34
C GLU A 205 17.28 -17.65 13.00
N PRO A 206 16.32 -18.59 12.83
CA PRO A 206 15.51 -18.65 11.61
C PRO A 206 14.65 -17.41 11.39
N GLU A 207 14.10 -16.82 12.45
CA GLU A 207 13.29 -15.60 12.38
C GLU A 207 14.13 -14.39 12.00
N ARG A 208 15.34 -14.26 12.57
CA ARG A 208 16.29 -13.21 12.18
C ARG A 208 16.67 -13.30 10.71
N ALA A 209 16.93 -14.51 10.20
CA ALA A 209 17.25 -14.71 8.80
C ALA A 209 16.08 -14.32 7.88
N ARG A 210 14.84 -14.69 8.24
CA ARG A 210 13.64 -14.33 7.48
C ARG A 210 13.37 -12.82 7.50
N ARG A 211 13.50 -12.17 8.66
CA ARG A 211 13.39 -10.71 8.79
C ARG A 211 14.41 -9.99 7.92
N ALA A 212 15.67 -10.41 7.96
CA ALA A 212 16.72 -9.85 7.13
C ALA A 212 16.40 -10.02 5.63
N ALA A 213 15.99 -11.23 5.22
CA ALA A 213 15.61 -11.49 3.83
C ALA A 213 14.44 -10.62 3.35
N TYR A 214 13.40 -10.43 4.18
CA TYR A 214 12.26 -9.58 3.82
C TYR A 214 12.68 -8.10 3.72
N ARG A 215 13.48 -7.62 4.68
CA ARG A 215 14.03 -6.25 4.64
C ARG A 215 14.86 -6.04 3.37
N ASP A 216 15.74 -6.99 3.04
CA ASP A 216 16.60 -6.88 1.87
C ASP A 216 15.78 -6.88 0.56
N LEU A 217 14.64 -7.58 0.52
CA LEU A 217 13.69 -7.50 -0.59
C LEU A 217 13.04 -6.10 -0.70
N LEU A 218 12.65 -5.48 0.41
CA LEU A 218 12.16 -4.10 0.41
C LEU A 218 13.22 -3.10 -0.07
N LEU A 219 14.46 -3.27 0.39
CA LEU A 219 15.59 -2.44 -0.03
C LEU A 219 15.90 -2.61 -1.52
N ALA A 220 15.85 -3.84 -2.04
CA ALA A 220 16.04 -4.10 -3.46
C ALA A 220 14.94 -3.41 -4.28
N ALA A 221 13.66 -3.55 -3.89
CA ALA A 221 12.55 -2.88 -4.55
C ALA A 221 12.72 -1.36 -4.54
N TRP A 222 13.08 -0.78 -3.39
CA TRP A 222 13.31 0.66 -3.22
C TRP A 222 14.44 1.19 -4.11
N ARG A 223 15.57 0.47 -4.16
CA ARG A 223 16.77 0.88 -4.92
C ARG A 223 16.61 0.71 -6.42
N CYS A 224 15.88 -0.30 -6.89
CA CYS A 224 15.67 -0.53 -8.33
C CYS A 224 15.00 0.65 -9.05
N ALA A 225 14.28 1.49 -8.33
CA ALA A 225 13.48 2.55 -8.96
C ALA A 225 14.18 3.89 -9.09
N VAL A 226 15.33 4.07 -8.46
CA VAL A 226 16.08 5.31 -8.56
C VAL A 226 17.34 5.02 -9.34
N PRO A 227 17.40 5.29 -10.65
CA PRO A 227 18.69 5.35 -11.31
C PRO A 227 19.54 6.36 -10.54
N GLU A 228 20.77 5.97 -10.18
CA GLU A 228 21.70 6.90 -9.54
C GLU A 228 21.72 8.18 -10.37
N PRO A 229 21.64 9.37 -9.73
CA PRO A 229 21.62 10.62 -10.46
C PRO A 229 22.84 10.60 -11.37
N THR A 230 22.60 10.52 -12.68
CA THR A 230 23.68 10.57 -13.65
C THR A 230 24.38 11.88 -13.38
N SER A 231 25.64 11.80 -12.95
CA SER A 231 26.43 12.95 -12.51
C SER A 231 26.73 13.93 -13.65
N GLU A 232 26.09 13.77 -14.81
CA GLU A 232 26.17 14.71 -15.91
C GLU A 232 25.35 15.95 -15.55
N PRO A 233 26.01 17.11 -15.34
CA PRO A 233 25.30 18.34 -15.12
C PRO A 233 24.45 18.63 -16.35
N MET A 234 23.13 18.75 -16.16
CA MET A 234 22.24 19.21 -17.23
C MET A 234 22.78 20.55 -17.74
N PRO A 235 23.07 20.68 -19.05
CA PRO A 235 23.53 21.93 -19.61
C PRO A 235 22.46 23.00 -19.35
N ARG A 236 22.89 24.07 -18.66
CA ARG A 236 22.07 25.26 -18.37
C ARG A 236 21.78 26.06 -19.63
#